data_AF-B3F2B6-F1
#
_entry.id   AF-B3F2B6-F1
#
_cell.length_a   1.000
_cell.length_b   1.000
_cell.length_c   1.000
_cell.angle_alpha   90.00
_cell.angle_beta   90.00
_cell.angle_gamma   90.00
#
_symmetry.space_group_name_H-M   'P 1'
#
loop_
_entity.id
_entity.type
_entity.pdbx_description
1 polymer ?
#
loop_
_entity_poly.entity_id
_entity_poly.type
_entity_poly.pdbx_seq_one_letter_code
_entity_poly.pdbx_strand_id
1 'polypeptide(L)' 'SVAHMCRDVNYGWLIRYLHANGASMFFICLFIHVGRGIYYGSYVLSETWNIGIILFLTTMATAFVGYVLPWGQMSFWGAA' A
#
# COMPACT_ATOMS: atom_id res chain seq x y z
N SER A 1 -0.78 21.15 3.23
CA SER A 1 0.35 20.21 3.10
C SER A 1 0.33 19.18 4.23
N VAL A 2 1.17 18.14 4.21
CA VAL A 2 1.19 17.07 5.24
C VAL A 2 1.44 17.61 6.65
N ALA A 3 2.34 18.59 6.80
CA ALA A 3 2.63 19.21 8.10
C ALA A 3 1.42 19.94 8.70
N HIS A 4 0.73 20.76 7.89
CA HIS A 4 -0.51 21.44 8.29
C HIS A 4 -1.63 20.45 8.64
N MET A 5 -1.77 19.37 7.87
CA MET A 5 -2.75 18.32 8.18
C MET A 5 -2.49 17.70 9.56
N CYS A 6 -1.25 17.42 9.90
CA CYS A 6 -0.93 16.77 11.18
C CYS A 6 -1.05 17.72 12.39
N ARG A 7 -0.91 19.03 12.18
CA ARG A 7 -0.84 20.01 13.28
C ARG A 7 -2.12 20.82 13.48
N ASP A 8 -2.78 21.18 12.39
CA ASP A 8 -3.80 22.24 12.40
C ASP A 8 -5.19 21.74 11.98
N VAL A 9 -5.29 20.49 11.47
CA VAL A 9 -6.57 19.86 11.12
C VAL A 9 -7.03 18.94 12.25
N ASN A 10 -8.29 19.08 12.67
CA ASN A 10 -8.91 18.22 13.69
C ASN A 10 -8.73 16.73 13.36
N TYR A 11 -8.10 15.98 14.26
CA TYR A 11 -7.76 14.56 14.08
C TYR A 11 -6.91 14.24 12.82
N GLY A 12 -6.29 15.24 12.19
CA GLY A 12 -5.53 15.03 10.96
C GLY A 12 -4.28 14.16 11.18
N TRP A 13 -3.65 14.24 12.35
CA TRP A 13 -2.57 13.33 12.73
C TRP A 13 -3.04 11.86 12.76
N LEU A 14 -4.21 11.60 13.34
CA LEU A 14 -4.76 10.26 13.46
C LEU A 14 -5.04 9.68 12.07
N ILE A 15 -5.72 10.45 11.21
CA ILE A 15 -6.01 10.04 9.84
C ILE A 15 -4.71 9.78 9.06
N ARG A 16 -3.70 10.66 9.20
CA ARG A 16 -2.42 10.52 8.50
C ARG A 16 -1.70 9.22 8.88
N TYR A 17 -1.57 8.94 10.18
CA TYR A 17 -0.88 7.73 10.64
C TYR A 17 -1.70 6.47 10.41
N LEU A 18 -3.03 6.54 10.50
CA LEU A 18 -3.89 5.42 10.14
C LEU A 18 -3.69 5.05 8.66
N HIS A 19 -3.68 6.04 7.75
CA HIS A 19 -3.45 5.79 6.33
C HIS A 19 -2.04 5.25 6.05
N ALA A 20 -1.01 5.82 6.69
CA ALA A 20 0.37 5.37 6.51
C ALA A 20 0.57 3.91 6.98
N ASN A 21 0.13 3.59 8.19
CA ASN A 21 0.24 2.23 8.74
C ASN A 21 -0.72 1.26 8.03
N GLY A 22 -1.88 1.76 7.59
CA GLY A 22 -2.85 1.00 6.80
C GLY A 22 -2.27 0.48 5.49
N ALA A 23 -1.39 1.25 4.84
CA ALA A 23 -0.65 0.77 3.67
C ALA A 23 0.22 -0.46 4.00
N SER A 24 0.97 -0.43 5.12
CA SER A 24 1.76 -1.59 5.56
C SER A 24 0.89 -2.80 5.91
N MET A 25 -0.23 -2.58 6.60
CA MET A 25 -1.19 -3.64 6.91
C MET A 25 -1.77 -4.25 5.63
N PHE A 26 -2.04 -3.44 4.61
CA PHE A 26 -2.54 -3.92 3.32
C PHE A 26 -1.54 -4.89 2.66
N PHE A 27 -0.23 -4.58 2.68
CA PHE A 27 0.80 -5.49 2.17
C PHE A 27 0.92 -6.78 2.99
N ILE A 28 0.80 -6.70 4.32
CA ILE A 28 0.74 -7.91 5.17
C ILE A 28 -0.41 -8.81 4.72
N CYS A 29 -1.61 -8.24 4.55
CA CYS A 29 -2.78 -8.97 4.05
C CYS A 29 -2.53 -9.57 2.66
N LEU A 30 -1.93 -8.82 1.74
CA LEU A 30 -1.60 -9.31 0.40
C LEU A 30 -0.61 -10.47 0.42
N PHE A 31 0.47 -10.38 1.20
CA PHE A 31 1.46 -11.45 1.28
C PHE A 31 0.86 -12.72 1.89
N ILE A 32 0.04 -12.58 2.94
CA ILE A 32 -0.69 -13.72 3.51
C ILE A 32 -1.69 -14.29 2.49
N HIS A 33 -2.40 -13.45 1.75
CA HIS A 33 -3.36 -13.87 0.73
C HIS A 33 -2.69 -14.66 -0.41
N VAL A 34 -1.57 -14.16 -0.93
CA VAL A 34 -0.76 -14.86 -1.95
C VAL A 34 -0.20 -16.16 -1.39
N GLY A 35 0.39 -16.12 -0.19
CA GLY A 35 0.94 -17.31 0.47
C GLY A 35 -0.11 -18.41 0.68
N ARG A 36 -1.32 -18.02 1.12
CA ARG A 36 -2.48 -18.93 1.21
C ARG A 36 -2.80 -19.54 -0.15
N GLY A 37 -2.84 -18.71 -1.21
CA GLY A 37 -3.16 -19.17 -2.56
C GLY A 37 -2.15 -20.19 -3.10
N ILE A 38 -0.87 -20.02 -2.79
CA ILE A 38 0.18 -21.00 -3.13
C ILE A 38 0.02 -22.28 -2.29
N TYR A 39 -0.11 -22.14 -0.97
CA TYR A 39 -0.18 -23.28 -0.05
C TYR A 39 -1.34 -24.24 -0.35
N TYR A 40 -2.52 -23.70 -0.71
CA TYR A 40 -3.70 -24.50 -1.04
C TYR A 40 -3.92 -24.72 -2.55
N GLY A 41 -2.97 -24.35 -3.41
CA GLY A 41 -3.10 -24.54 -4.86
C GLY A 41 -4.21 -23.72 -5.52
N SER A 42 -4.65 -22.62 -4.91
CA SER A 42 -5.75 -21.79 -5.42
C SER A 42 -5.41 -21.07 -6.74
N TYR A 43 -4.13 -21.03 -7.12
CA TYR A 43 -3.69 -20.48 -8.41
C TYR A 43 -4.20 -21.26 -9.64
N VAL A 44 -4.77 -22.46 -9.45
CA VAL A 44 -5.45 -23.23 -10.51
C VAL A 44 -6.68 -22.49 -11.05
N LEU A 45 -7.29 -21.61 -10.24
CA LEU A 45 -8.31 -20.68 -10.71
C LEU A 45 -7.65 -19.53 -11.50
N SER A 46 -7.24 -19.82 -12.74
CA SER A 46 -6.35 -18.99 -13.56
C SER A 46 -6.82 -17.54 -13.69
N GLU A 47 -8.09 -17.31 -14.01
CA GLU A 47 -8.63 -15.96 -14.16
C GLU A 47 -8.57 -15.17 -12.85
N THR A 48 -9.00 -15.79 -11.75
CA THR A 48 -8.94 -15.16 -10.41
C THR A 48 -7.49 -14.89 -9.99
N TRP A 49 -6.58 -15.83 -10.27
CA TRP A 49 -5.17 -15.68 -9.95
C TRP A 49 -4.50 -14.56 -10.76
N ASN A 50 -4.75 -14.50 -12.07
CA ASN A 50 -4.23 -13.46 -12.95
C ASN A 50 -4.76 -12.07 -12.58
N ILE A 51 -6.06 -11.95 -12.24
CA ILE A 51 -6.62 -10.71 -11.69
C ILE A 51 -5.95 -10.37 -10.35
N GLY A 52 -5.70 -11.36 -9.49
CA GLY A 52 -4.96 -11.19 -8.24
C GLY A 52 -3.55 -10.64 -8.44
N ILE A 53 -2.81 -11.11 -9.45
CA ILE A 53 -1.49 -10.58 -9.83
C ILE A 53 -1.61 -9.12 -10.27
N ILE A 54 -2.60 -8.79 -11.10
CA ILE A 54 -2.84 -7.41 -11.55
C ILE A 54 -3.17 -6.50 -10.35
N LEU A 55 -4.01 -6.95 -9.42
CA LEU A 55 -4.32 -6.22 -8.19
C LEU A 55 -3.08 -6.00 -7.33
N PHE A 56 -2.21 -7.01 -7.21
CA PHE A 56 -0.95 -6.90 -6.47
C PHE A 56 -0.03 -5.83 -7.08
N LEU A 57 0.21 -5.89 -8.39
CA LEU A 57 1.04 -4.91 -9.10
C LEU A 57 0.45 -3.49 -9.05
N THR A 58 -0.87 -3.36 -9.21
CA THR A 58 -1.57 -2.08 -9.11
C THR A 58 -1.44 -1.48 -7.72
N THR A 59 -1.54 -2.31 -6.67
CA THR A 59 -1.33 -1.87 -5.29
C THR A 59 0.11 -1.41 -5.05
N MET A 60 1.10 -2.13 -5.60
CA MET A 60 2.51 -1.70 -5.53
C MET A 60 2.72 -0.32 -6.17
N ALA A 61 2.21 -0.11 -7.38
CA ALA A 61 2.28 1.19 -8.05
C ALA A 61 1.59 2.29 -7.23
N THR A 62 0.42 2.00 -6.67
CA THR A 62 -0.36 2.94 -5.86
C THR A 62 0.39 3.34 -4.58
N ALA A 63 0.95 2.37 -3.87
CA ALA A 63 1.71 2.60 -2.65
C ALA A 63 3.02 3.37 -2.92
N PHE A 64 3.69 3.05 -4.02
CA PHE A 64 4.89 3.77 -4.47
C PHE A 64 4.58 5.24 -4.72
N VAL A 65 3.61 5.56 -5.59
CA VAL A 65 3.23 6.95 -5.87
C VAL A 65 2.76 7.67 -4.61
N GLY A 66 1.96 6.99 -3.76
CA GLY A 66 1.51 7.53 -2.48
C GLY A 66 2.66 7.89 -1.52
N TYR A 67 3.75 7.12 -1.52
CA TYR A 67 4.95 7.38 -0.72
C TYR A 67 5.72 8.62 -1.19
N VAL A 68 5.61 8.99 -2.47
CA VAL A 68 6.28 10.17 -3.03
C VAL A 68 5.59 11.48 -2.62
N LEU A 69 4.27 11.47 -2.41
CA LEU A 69 3.45 12.66 -2.16
C LEU A 69 3.90 13.56 -0.97
N PRO A 70 4.39 13.04 0.17
CA PRO A 70 4.86 13.88 1.28
C PRO A 70 6.16 14.64 0.98
N TRP A 71 6.87 14.28 -0.11
CA TRP A 71 8.07 14.95 -0.62
C TRP A 71 9.20 15.12 0.42
N GLY A 72 9.44 14.09 1.24
CA GLY A 72 10.60 14.02 2.14
C GLY A 72 11.87 13.53 1.42
N GLN A 73 13.00 13.48 2.13
CA GLN A 73 14.28 13.00 1.56
C GLN A 73 14.16 11.59 0.98
N MET A 74 13.64 10.63 1.75
CA MET A 74 13.44 9.26 1.27
C MET A 74 12.45 9.17 0.11
N SER A 75 11.40 10.00 0.13
CA SER A 75 10.42 10.08 -0.96
C SER A 75 11.05 10.59 -2.26
N PHE A 76 11.89 11.62 -2.18
CA PHE A 76 12.56 12.23 -3.33
C PHE A 76 13.59 11.29 -3.94
N TRP A 77 14.52 10.79 -3.12
CA TRP A 77 15.57 9.89 -3.60
C TRP A 77 15.04 8.52 -4.02
N GLY A 78 13.91 8.07 -3.46
CA GLY A 78 13.26 6.83 -3.89
C GLY A 78 12.44 6.97 -5.17
N ALA A 79 12.12 8.19 -5.62
CA ALA A 79 11.40 8.44 -6.85
C ALA A 79 12.32 8.68 -8.06
N ALA A 80 13.56 9.08 -7.81
CA ALA A 80 14.62 9.28 -8.81
C ALA A 80 15.24 7.94 -9.23
#